data_AF-A0A2R6REJ2-F1
#
_entry.id   AF-A0A2R6REJ2-F1
#
_cell.length_a   1.000
_cell.length_b   1.000
_cell.length_c   1.000
_cell.angle_alpha   90.00
_cell.angle_beta   90.00
_cell.angle_gamma   90.00
#
_symmetry.space_group_name_H-M   'P 1'
#
loop_
_entity.id
_entity.type
_entity.pdbx_description
1 polymer ?
#
loop_
_entity_poly.entity_id
_entity_poly.type
_entity_poly.pdbx_seq_one_letter_code
_entity_poly.pdbx_strand_id
1 'polypeptide(L)'
;MALQGLLLIVLIKALSWTGIALAEHVTTPFNRSSFPTGFVFGTASAAYQYEGAANEGGRGPSLWDTYTHKNPGFSLSFNFFFSLQLGYELT
;
A
#
# COMPACT_ATOMS: atom_id res chain seq x y z
N MET A 1 -10.42 49.76 -26.87
CA MET A 1 -11.07 49.38 -25.59
C MET A 1 -11.99 48.17 -25.75
N ALA A 2 -13.29 48.30 -26.02
CA ALA A 2 -14.24 47.15 -25.99
C ALA A 2 -13.81 45.91 -26.81
N LEU A 3 -13.37 46.09 -28.06
CA LEU A 3 -12.99 44.99 -28.96
C LEU A 3 -11.79 44.14 -28.45
N GLN A 4 -10.86 44.75 -27.71
CA GLN A 4 -9.69 44.05 -27.18
C GLN A 4 -10.07 43.10 -26.03
N GLY A 5 -11.07 43.48 -25.22
CA GLY A 5 -11.62 42.60 -24.17
C GLY A 5 -12.32 41.37 -24.74
N LEU A 6 -13.04 41.52 -25.84
CA LEU A 6 -13.69 40.40 -26.54
C LEU A 6 -12.67 39.37 -27.02
N LEU A 7 -11.59 39.83 -27.67
CA LEU A 7 -10.52 38.96 -28.15
C LEU A 7 -9.86 38.18 -27.00
N LEU A 8 -9.60 38.83 -25.86
CA LEU A 8 -9.02 38.19 -24.68
C LEU A 8 -9.92 37.06 -24.14
N ILE A 9 -11.24 37.29 -24.08
CA ILE A 9 -12.21 36.28 -23.63
C ILE A 9 -12.28 35.08 -24.59
N VAL A 10 -12.19 35.31 -25.90
CA VAL A 10 -12.14 34.23 -26.91
C VAL A 10 -10.87 33.39 -26.74
N LEU A 11 -9.71 34.03 -26.54
CA LEU A 11 -8.44 33.34 -26.30
C LEU A 11 -8.46 32.52 -25.00
N ILE A 12 -8.98 33.07 -23.90
CA ILE A 12 -9.12 32.35 -22.61
C ILE A 12 -10.01 31.10 -22.77
N LYS A 13 -11.12 31.20 -23.50
CA LYS A 13 -11.99 30.06 -23.81
C LYS A 13 -11.30 29.01 -24.69
N ALA A 14 -10.51 29.44 -25.68
CA ALA A 14 -9.74 28.52 -26.51
C ALA A 14 -8.71 27.72 -25.70
N LEU A 15 -7.93 28.39 -24.83
CA LEU A 15 -6.98 27.73 -23.92
C LEU A 15 -7.69 26.73 -22.98
N SER A 16 -8.86 27.11 -22.45
CA SER A 16 -9.66 26.26 -21.57
C SER A 16 -10.16 24.99 -22.27
N TRP A 17 -10.55 25.09 -23.55
CA TRP A 17 -10.97 23.94 -24.35
C TRP A 17 -9.80 23.00 -24.68
N THR A 18 -8.62 23.55 -25.00
CA THR A 18 -7.41 22.73 -25.26
C THR A 18 -6.89 22.00 -24.03
N GLY A 19 -7.06 22.57 -22.82
CA GLY A 19 -6.58 21.96 -21.58
C GLY A 19 -7.28 20.65 -21.21
N ILE A 20 -8.53 20.46 -21.64
CA ILE A 20 -9.32 19.26 -21.33
C ILE A 20 -9.00 18.10 -22.31
N ALA A 21 -8.73 18.42 -23.58
CA ALA A 21 -8.50 17.42 -24.63
C ALA A 21 -7.17 16.64 -24.51
N LEU A 22 -6.20 17.15 -23.75
CA LEU A 22 -4.91 16.48 -23.52
C LEU A 22 -4.90 15.59 -22.26
N ALA A 23 -5.99 15.60 -21.49
CA ALA A 23 -6.12 14.89 -20.22
C ALA A 23 -7.13 13.73 -20.30
N GLU A 24 -7.29 13.11 -21.47
CA GLU A 24 -8.01 11.84 -21.62
C GLU A 24 -7.21 10.71 -20.97
N HIS A 25 -7.29 10.63 -19.64
CA HIS A 25 -6.67 9.59 -18.84
C HIS A 25 -7.35 8.25 -19.17
N VAL A 26 -6.74 7.48 -20.07
CA VAL A 26 -7.19 6.14 -20.45
C VAL A 26 -7.12 5.20 -19.25
N THR A 27 -8.19 5.15 -18.46
CA THR A 27 -8.41 4.18 -17.38
C THR A 27 -8.65 2.80 -17.96
N THR A 28 -7.60 2.14 -18.46
CA THR A 28 -7.66 0.69 -18.64
C THR A 28 -7.99 0.07 -17.27
N PRO A 29 -9.09 -0.71 -17.14
CA PRO A 29 -9.54 -1.16 -15.85
C PRO A 29 -8.59 -2.24 -15.33
N PHE A 30 -7.64 -1.86 -14.49
CA PHE A 30 -6.71 -2.78 -13.82
C PHE A 30 -7.50 -3.70 -12.90
N ASN A 31 -7.69 -4.94 -13.34
CA ASN A 31 -8.59 -5.90 -12.71
C ASN A 31 -8.07 -7.33 -12.88
N ARG A 32 -8.81 -8.33 -12.39
CA ARG A 32 -8.41 -9.73 -12.46
C ARG A 32 -8.15 -10.25 -13.89
N SER A 33 -8.79 -9.69 -14.92
CA SER A 33 -8.54 -10.04 -16.33
C SER A 33 -7.19 -9.55 -16.87
N SER A 34 -6.46 -8.72 -16.13
CA SER A 34 -5.08 -8.31 -16.45
C SER A 34 -4.04 -9.39 -16.11
N PHE A 35 -4.46 -10.52 -15.53
CA PHE A 35 -3.61 -11.61 -15.05
C PHE A 35 -3.97 -12.93 -15.73
N PRO A 36 -3.02 -13.88 -15.87
CA PRO A 36 -3.29 -15.18 -16.49
C PRO A 36 -4.41 -15.97 -15.80
N THR A 37 -5.17 -16.74 -16.58
CA THR A 37 -6.17 -17.68 -16.07
C THR A 37 -5.53 -18.65 -15.07
N GLY A 38 -6.06 -18.67 -13.84
CA GLY A 38 -5.51 -19.47 -12.73
C GLY A 38 -4.53 -18.73 -11.81
N PHE A 39 -4.18 -17.46 -12.06
CA PHE A 39 -3.34 -16.68 -11.13
C PHE A 39 -3.98 -16.60 -9.73
N VAL A 40 -3.28 -17.10 -8.72
CA VAL A 40 -3.74 -17.09 -7.33
C VAL A 40 -3.42 -15.75 -6.68
N PHE A 41 -4.44 -15.10 -6.13
CA PHE A 41 -4.29 -13.97 -5.21
C PHE A 41 -4.62 -14.49 -3.82
N GLY A 42 -3.85 -14.10 -2.81
CA GLY A 42 -4.03 -14.54 -1.43
C GLY A 42 -3.58 -13.47 -0.43
N THR A 43 -3.67 -13.80 0.84
CA THR A 43 -3.15 -13.01 1.96
C THR A 43 -2.24 -13.90 2.83
N ALA A 44 -1.43 -13.30 3.68
CA ALA A 44 -0.50 -13.99 4.56
C ALA A 44 -0.54 -13.40 5.98
N SER A 45 -0.26 -14.25 6.97
CA SER A 45 -0.16 -13.89 8.39
C SER A 45 0.94 -14.72 9.04
N ALA A 46 1.47 -14.26 10.18
CA ALA A 46 2.42 -15.01 11.00
C ALA A 46 1.80 -15.39 12.35
N ALA A 47 2.09 -16.59 12.84
CA ALA A 47 1.56 -17.16 14.08
C ALA A 47 1.61 -16.16 15.26
N TYR A 48 2.80 -15.61 15.54
CA TYR A 48 2.99 -14.68 16.66
C TYR A 48 2.18 -13.37 16.54
N GLN A 49 1.84 -12.95 15.31
CA GLN A 49 1.06 -11.73 15.09
C GLN A 49 -0.45 -11.92 15.29
N TYR A 50 -0.96 -13.16 15.26
CA TYR A 50 -2.40 -13.42 15.10
C TYR A 50 -2.97 -14.51 16.00
N GLU A 51 -2.24 -15.57 16.33
CA GLU A 51 -2.75 -16.70 17.12
C GLU A 51 -2.93 -16.35 18.61
N GLY A 52 -2.11 -15.44 19.14
CA GLY A 52 -2.08 -15.13 20.57
C GLY A 52 -1.68 -16.35 21.40
N ALA A 53 -2.52 -16.73 22.39
CA ALA A 53 -2.46 -17.98 23.16
C ALA A 53 -1.07 -18.37 23.69
N ALA A 54 -0.21 -17.39 24.01
CA ALA A 54 1.24 -17.58 24.10
C ALA A 54 1.70 -18.54 25.20
N ASN A 55 0.91 -18.67 26.27
CA ASN A 55 1.16 -19.55 27.42
C ASN A 55 0.05 -20.60 27.60
N GLU A 56 -0.75 -20.86 26.55
CA GLU A 56 -1.93 -21.74 26.59
C GLU A 56 -1.71 -23.03 25.78
N GLY A 57 -2.62 -23.99 25.90
CA GLY A 57 -2.64 -25.21 25.08
C GLY A 57 -1.42 -26.14 25.19
N GLY A 58 -0.51 -25.89 26.13
CA GLY A 58 0.79 -26.60 26.22
C GLY A 58 1.85 -26.08 25.24
N ARG A 59 1.66 -24.91 24.63
CA ARG A 59 2.67 -24.24 23.80
C ARG A 59 3.94 -23.95 24.61
N GLY A 60 5.10 -24.31 24.05
CA GLY A 60 6.40 -23.92 24.59
C GLY A 60 6.75 -22.45 24.28
N PRO A 61 7.55 -21.78 25.14
CA PRO A 61 7.92 -20.38 24.94
C PRO A 61 8.80 -20.21 23.69
N SER A 62 8.48 -19.22 22.86
CA SER A 62 9.29 -18.88 21.69
C SER A 62 10.39 -17.84 22.00
N LEU A 63 11.30 -17.65 21.04
CA LEU A 63 12.28 -16.56 21.10
C LEU A 63 11.59 -15.19 21.13
N TRP A 64 10.48 -15.03 20.40
CA TRP A 64 9.67 -13.80 20.39
C TRP A 64 9.00 -13.54 21.75
N ASP A 65 8.50 -14.57 22.43
CA ASP A 65 8.01 -14.46 23.81
C ASP A 65 9.13 -13.99 24.75
N THR A 66 10.33 -14.53 24.61
CA THR A 66 11.49 -14.13 25.41
C THR A 66 11.95 -12.69 25.11
N TYR A 67 11.86 -12.25 23.85
CA TYR A 67 12.30 -10.92 23.41
C TYR A 67 11.33 -9.81 23.84
N THR A 68 10.03 -10.02 23.66
CA THR A 68 8.98 -9.03 24.00
C THR A 68 8.90 -8.75 25.49
N HIS A 69 8.84 -9.80 26.33
CA HIS A 69 8.80 -9.63 27.80
C HIS A 69 10.06 -8.95 28.37
N LYS A 70 11.21 -9.01 27.67
CA LYS A 70 12.44 -8.31 28.05
C LYS A 70 12.52 -6.86 27.55
N ASN A 71 11.73 -6.50 26.53
CA ASN A 71 11.79 -5.20 25.87
C ASN A 71 10.39 -4.58 25.74
N PRO A 72 9.71 -4.19 26.83
CA PRO A 72 8.33 -3.71 26.79
C PRO A 72 8.13 -2.38 26.04
N GLY A 73 9.20 -1.63 25.77
CA GLY A 73 9.17 -0.47 24.88
C GLY A 73 9.30 -0.80 23.38
N PHE A 74 9.48 -2.07 23.01
CA PHE A 74 9.69 -2.48 21.63
C PHE A 74 8.35 -2.75 20.91
N SER A 75 8.02 -1.92 19.91
CA SER A 75 6.81 -2.10 19.10
C SER A 75 7.07 -2.96 17.87
N LEU A 76 6.50 -4.17 17.88
CA LEU A 76 6.53 -5.13 16.77
C LEU A 76 5.62 -4.67 15.61
N SER A 77 6.10 -3.76 14.78
CA SER A 77 5.39 -3.39 13.53
C SER A 77 5.31 -4.58 12.56
N PHE A 78 4.30 -4.58 11.68
CA PHE A 78 4.12 -5.65 10.68
C PHE A 78 5.36 -5.84 9.81
N ASN A 79 5.96 -4.74 9.33
CA ASN A 79 7.19 -4.77 8.54
C ASN A 79 8.40 -5.27 9.33
N PHE A 80 8.47 -5.00 10.65
CA PHE A 80 9.53 -5.55 11.50
C PHE A 80 9.42 -7.07 11.71
N PHE A 81 8.23 -7.66 11.49
CA PHE A 81 8.03 -9.11 11.41
C PHE A 81 8.20 -9.71 10.00
N PHE A 82 8.26 -8.89 8.95
CA PHE A 82 8.43 -9.33 7.56
C PHE A 82 9.77 -8.97 6.90
N SER A 83 10.58 -8.12 7.54
CA SER A 83 12.13 -8.09 7.51
C SER A 83 13.96 -9.96 9.01
N LEU A 84 14.14 -10.11 10.38
CA LEU A 84 14.58 -11.29 11.15
C LEU A 84 13.84 -12.59 10.75
N GLN A 85 12.59 -12.53 10.26
CA GLN A 85 11.82 -13.72 9.86
C GLN A 85 12.13 -14.24 8.44
N LEU A 86 12.66 -13.39 7.52
CA LEU A 86 13.10 -13.79 6.18
C LEU A 86 14.61 -13.54 5.94
N GLY A 87 15.39 -13.30 7.00
CA GLY A 87 16.86 -13.10 6.91
C GLY A 87 17.29 -11.73 6.38
N TYR A 88 16.44 -10.72 6.52
CA TYR A 88 16.75 -9.31 6.32
C TYR A 88 17.64 -8.77 7.45
N GLU A 89 18.94 -9.04 7.35
CA GLU A 89 19.97 -8.34 8.13
C GLU A 89 19.83 -6.82 7.93
N LEU A 90 19.56 -6.10 9.02
CA LEU A 90 19.50 -4.64 9.02
C LEU A 90 20.93 -4.08 9.12
N THR A 91 21.39 -3.47 8.02
CA THR A 91 22.63 -2.66 7.97
C THR A 91 22.31 -1.19 8.21
#